data_AF-A0A6M4JBK0-F1
#
_entry.id   AF-A0A6M4JBK0-F1
#
_cell.length_a   1.000
_cell.length_b   1.000
_cell.length_c   1.000
_cell.angle_alpha   90.00
_cell.angle_beta   90.00
_cell.angle_gamma   90.00
#
_symmetry.space_group_name_H-M   'P 1'
#
loop_
_entity.id
_entity.type
_entity.pdbx_description
1 polymer ?
#
loop_
_entity_poly.entity_id
_entity_poly.type
_entity_poly.pdbx_seq_one_letter_code
_entity_poly.pdbx_strand_id
1 'polypeptide(L)'
;MKKINIKTRTIVWLLAGIISLAIIIVCSLIIHRVTHGVEAIRHINLETELAGEYRSHKAYAIGILSFCSVICAISIAICYLGFKSWNYNATL
;
A
#
# COMPACT_ATOMS: atom_id res chain seq x y z
N MET A 1 15.49 19.64 -25.91
CA MET A 1 14.51 18.84 -25.13
C MET A 1 15.26 17.82 -24.29
N LYS A 2 15.06 17.80 -22.96
CA LYS A 2 15.83 16.94 -22.04
C LYS A 2 15.41 15.48 -22.25
N LYS A 3 16.33 14.58 -22.62
CA LYS A 3 16.04 13.14 -22.74
C LYS A 3 15.45 12.64 -21.42
N ILE A 4 14.14 12.40 -21.38
CA ILE A 4 13.49 11.79 -20.24
C ILE A 4 13.93 10.34 -20.22
N ASN A 5 14.68 9.95 -19.19
CA ASN A 5 15.18 8.59 -19.07
C ASN A 5 14.04 7.70 -18.54
N ILE A 6 13.22 7.20 -19.47
CA ILE A 6 12.01 6.40 -19.17
C ILE A 6 12.38 5.18 -18.34
N LYS A 7 13.50 4.52 -18.64
CA LYS A 7 14.01 3.34 -17.90
C LYS A 7 14.19 3.61 -16.41
N THR A 8 14.83 4.73 -16.05
CA THR A 8 15.09 5.09 -14.66
C THR A 8 13.78 5.38 -13.91
N ARG A 9 12.82 6.06 -14.55
CA ARG A 9 11.51 6.32 -13.94
C ARG A 9 10.71 5.04 -13.70
N THR A 10 10.73 4.11 -14.66
CA THR A 10 10.09 2.81 -14.51
C THR A 10 10.65 2.04 -13.31
N ILE A 11 11.98 2.03 -13.12
CA ILE A 11 12.63 1.34 -11.99
C ILE A 11 12.25 1.98 -10.65
N VAL A 12 12.19 3.31 -10.57
CA VAL A 12 11.76 4.01 -9.34
C VAL A 12 10.31 3.65 -8.99
N TRP A 13 9.41 3.63 -9.97
CA TRP A 13 8.01 3.24 -9.77
C TRP A 13 7.86 1.75 -9.44
N LEU A 14 8.71 0.89 -9.98
CA LEU A 14 8.76 -0.53 -9.62
C LEU A 14 9.13 -0.71 -8.14
N LEU A 15 10.17 -0.02 -7.67
CA LEU A 15 10.57 -0.03 -6.25
C LEU A 15 9.45 0.51 -5.35
N ALA A 16 8.80 1.61 -5.74
CA ALA A 16 7.67 2.16 -5.01
C ALA A 16 6.49 1.15 -4.93
N GLY A 17 6.23 0.42 -6.03
CA GLY A 17 5.23 -0.64 -6.06
C GLY A 17 5.54 -1.80 -5.11
N ILE A 18 6.80 -2.25 -5.08
CA ILE A 18 7.26 -3.33 -4.17
C ILE A 18 7.11 -2.89 -2.70
N ILE A 19 7.56 -1.69 -2.37
CA ILE A 19 7.43 -1.14 -1.00
C ILE A 19 5.95 -1.04 -0.60
N SER A 20 5.10 -0.56 -1.52
CA SER A 20 3.66 -0.46 -1.27
C SER A 20 3.04 -1.84 -0.99
N LEU A 21 3.46 -2.87 -1.73
CA LEU A 21 3.00 -4.24 -1.54
C LEU A 21 3.40 -4.79 -0.17
N ALA A 22 4.62 -4.53 0.28
CA ALA A 22 5.07 -4.90 1.62
C ALA A 22 4.22 -4.22 2.72
N ILE A 23 3.93 -2.93 2.57
CA ILE A 23 3.09 -2.17 3.52
C ILE A 23 1.66 -2.73 3.56
N ILE A 24 1.07 -3.09 2.40
CA ILE A 24 -0.25 -3.72 2.35
C ILE A 24 -0.30 -5.01 3.16
N ILE A 25 0.73 -5.86 3.06
CA ILE A 25 0.84 -7.10 3.83
C ILE A 25 0.88 -6.80 5.33
N VAL A 26 1.72 -5.85 5.76
CA VAL A 26 1.84 -5.46 7.17
C VAL A 26 0.52 -4.89 7.71
N CYS A 27 -0.12 -3.99 6.98
CA CYS A 27 -1.41 -3.43 7.37
C CYS A 27 -2.50 -4.51 7.46
N SER A 28 -2.51 -5.47 6.53
CA SER A 28 -3.44 -6.60 6.58
C SER A 28 -3.26 -7.44 7.83
N LEU A 29 -2.02 -7.71 8.25
CA LEU A 29 -1.73 -8.45 9.49
C LEU A 29 -2.21 -7.68 10.73
N ILE A 30 -1.97 -6.37 10.79
CA ILE A 30 -2.43 -5.52 11.91
C ILE A 30 -3.96 -5.52 12.00
N ILE A 31 -4.65 -5.33 10.87
CA ILE A 31 -6.12 -5.33 10.84
C ILE A 31 -6.68 -6.68 11.30
N HIS A 32 -6.07 -7.79 10.88
CA HIS A 32 -6.48 -9.13 11.28
C HIS A 32 -6.30 -9.36 12.78
N ARG A 33 -5.14 -8.96 13.34
CA ARG A 33 -4.85 -9.07 14.78
C ARG A 33 -5.78 -8.22 15.62
N VAL A 34 -6.00 -6.96 15.23
CA VAL A 34 -6.91 -6.05 15.96
C VAL A 34 -8.34 -6.55 15.88
N THR A 35 -8.78 -7.09 14.74
CA THR A 35 -10.15 -7.61 14.60
C THR A 35 -10.39 -8.83 15.50
N HIS A 36 -9.46 -9.79 15.54
CA HIS A 36 -9.58 -10.94 16.46
C HIS A 36 -9.40 -10.57 17.93
N GLY A 37 -8.50 -9.63 18.25
CA GLY A 37 -8.34 -9.12 19.61
C GLY A 37 -9.62 -8.45 20.12
N VAL A 38 -10.23 -7.59 19.32
CA VAL A 38 -11.49 -6.91 19.68
C VAL A 38 -12.65 -7.90 19.81
N GLU A 39 -12.72 -8.96 19.00
CA GLU A 39 -13.75 -10.00 19.15
C GLU A 39 -13.61 -10.82 20.43
N ALA A 40 -12.37 -11.18 20.81
CA ALA A 40 -12.10 -11.86 22.08
C ALA A 40 -12.41 -10.97 23.30
N ILE A 41 -12.14 -9.67 23.18
CA ILE A 41 -12.38 -8.70 24.25
C ILE A 41 -13.87 -8.33 24.36
N ARG A 42 -14.66 -8.39 23.29
CA ARG A 42 -16.10 -8.05 23.33
C ARG A 42 -16.93 -8.99 24.23
N HIS A 43 -16.41 -10.15 24.60
CA HIS A 43 -17.01 -11.05 25.60
C HIS A 43 -16.69 -10.68 27.05
N ILE A 44 -15.75 -9.77 27.29
CA ILE A 44 -15.30 -9.36 28.61
C ILE A 44 -15.50 -7.83 28.66
N ASN A 45 -16.46 -7.34 29.45
CA ASN A 45 -16.72 -5.90 29.62
C ASN A 45 -15.43 -5.15 29.98
N LEU A 46 -14.72 -4.62 28.99
CA LEU A 46 -13.50 -3.84 29.17
C LEU A 46 -13.80 -2.35 28.98
N GLU A 47 -13.11 -1.54 29.78
CA GLU A 47 -13.15 -0.08 29.81
C GLU A 47 -13.21 0.53 28.41
N THR A 48 -14.17 1.45 28.24
CA THR A 48 -14.48 2.16 26.99
C THR A 48 -13.29 2.91 26.38
N GLU A 49 -12.25 3.18 27.18
CA GLU A 49 -11.02 3.86 26.74
C GLU A 49 -10.15 2.97 25.84
N LEU A 50 -9.89 1.71 26.23
CA LEU A 50 -9.12 0.77 25.40
C LEU A 50 -9.82 0.50 24.07
N ALA A 51 -11.14 0.40 24.08
CA ALA A 51 -11.92 0.17 22.86
C ALA A 51 -11.76 1.33 21.84
N GLY A 52 -11.61 2.57 22.31
CA GLY A 52 -11.39 3.75 21.47
C GLY A 52 -10.02 3.73 20.78
N GLU A 53 -8.98 3.32 21.51
CA GLU A 53 -7.61 3.26 20.99
C GLU A 53 -7.46 2.18 19.91
N TYR A 54 -7.98 0.96 20.15
CA TYR A 54 -8.00 -0.11 19.14
C TYR A 54 -8.77 0.27 17.88
N ARG A 55 -9.89 1.00 18.03
CA ARG A 55 -10.70 1.45 16.89
C ARG A 55 -9.97 2.51 16.06
N SER A 56 -9.22 3.39 16.74
CA SER A 56 -8.38 4.40 16.10
C SER A 56 -7.23 3.75 15.32
N HIS A 57 -6.51 2.79 15.92
CA HIS A 57 -5.45 2.04 15.22
C HIS A 57 -5.99 1.28 14.00
N LYS A 58 -7.17 0.67 14.11
CA LYS A 58 -7.84 0.03 12.97
C LYS A 58 -8.14 1.02 11.85
N ALA A 59 -8.66 2.21 12.18
CA ALA A 59 -8.96 3.24 11.19
C ALA A 59 -7.69 3.73 10.46
N TYR A 60 -6.59 3.97 11.18
CA TYR A 60 -5.31 4.35 10.58
C TYR A 60 -4.75 3.24 9.67
N ALA A 61 -4.81 1.98 10.10
CA ALA A 61 -4.34 0.85 9.29
C ALA A 61 -5.12 0.71 7.98
N ILE A 62 -6.45 0.92 8.02
CA ILE A 62 -7.31 0.92 6.82
C ILE A 62 -6.97 2.11 5.90
N GLY A 63 -6.74 3.30 6.46
CA GLY A 63 -6.35 4.49 5.69
C GLY A 63 -5.03 4.29 4.93
N ILE A 64 -4.01 3.77 5.62
CA ILE A 64 -2.71 3.46 5.01
C ILE A 64 -2.85 2.37 3.95
N LEU A 65 -3.63 1.31 4.22
CA LEU A 65 -3.88 0.24 3.27
C LEU A 65 -4.55 0.77 1.99
N SER A 66 -5.55 1.63 2.12
CA SER A 66 -6.20 2.28 0.98
C SER A 66 -5.21 3.11 0.16
N PHE A 67 -4.37 3.92 0.82
CA PHE A 67 -3.37 4.74 0.13
C PHE A 67 -2.34 3.88 -0.62
N CYS A 68 -1.81 2.85 0.03
CA CYS A 68 -0.87 1.91 -0.59
C CYS A 68 -1.50 1.14 -1.76
N SER A 69 -2.79 0.81 -1.70
CA SER A 69 -3.48 0.15 -2.81
C SER A 69 -3.51 1.02 -4.07
N VAL A 70 -3.75 2.33 -3.94
CA VAL A 70 -3.74 3.29 -5.05
C VAL A 70 -2.33 3.42 -5.62
N ILE A 71 -1.32 3.58 -4.77
CA ILE A 71 0.10 3.64 -5.21
C ILE A 71 0.48 2.36 -5.96
N CYS A 72 0.04 1.19 -5.48
CA CYS A 72 0.33 -0.08 -6.13
C CYS A 72 -0.29 -0.13 -7.54
N ALA A 73 -1.56 0.27 -7.68
CA ALA A 73 -2.24 0.33 -8.97
C ALA A 73 -1.55 1.28 -9.97
N ILE A 74 -1.17 2.48 -9.52
CA ILE A 74 -0.43 3.45 -10.34
C ILE A 74 0.95 2.91 -10.73
N SER A 75 1.66 2.29 -9.78
CA SER A 75 2.97 1.69 -10.02
C SER A 75 2.90 0.60 -11.08
N ILE A 76 1.89 -0.28 -11.02
CA ILE A 76 1.66 -1.33 -12.01
C ILE A 76 1.41 -0.72 -13.39
N ALA A 77 0.55 0.29 -13.49
CA ALA A 77 0.25 0.96 -14.77
C ALA A 77 1.50 1.60 -15.39
N ILE A 78 2.30 2.32 -14.60
CA ILE A 78 3.53 2.96 -15.06
C ILE A 78 4.58 1.92 -15.44
N CYS A 79 4.73 0.86 -14.64
CA CYS A 79 5.66 -0.23 -14.95
C CYS A 79 5.28 -0.92 -16.26
N TYR A 80 4.00 -1.22 -16.46
CA TYR A 80 3.51 -1.84 -17.69
C TYR A 80 3.81 -0.98 -18.93
N LEU A 81 3.48 0.31 -18.89
CA LEU A 81 3.77 1.24 -19.97
C LEU A 81 5.28 1.43 -20.18
N GLY A 82 6.05 1.49 -19.09
CA GLY A 82 7.50 1.63 -19.11
C GLY A 82 8.23 0.43 -19.71
N PHE A 83 7.81 -0.79 -19.37
CA PHE A 83 8.33 -2.01 -19.99
C PHE A 83 7.95 -2.11 -21.46
N LYS A 84 6.69 -1.77 -21.82
CA LYS A 84 6.26 -1.72 -23.23
C LYS A 84 7.06 -0.70 -24.04
N SER A 85 7.33 0.47 -23.47
CA SER A 85 8.18 1.52 -24.06
C SER A 85 9.62 1.09 -24.27
N TRP A 86 10.11 0.04 -23.59
CA TRP A 86 11.49 -0.39 -23.70
C TRP A 86 11.76 -1.12 -25.03
N ASN A 87 10.74 -1.75 -25.60
CA ASN A 87 10.81 -2.43 -26.90
C ASN A 87 10.60 -1.47 -28.08
N TYR A 88 9.94 -0.33 -27.84
CA TYR A 88 9.91 0.77 -28.79
C TYR A 88 11.22 1.55 -28.69
N ASN A 89 12.11 1.35 -29.65
CA ASN A 89 13.18 2.29 -29.94
C ASN A 89 12.58 3.56 -30.57
N ALA A 90 11.62 4.18 -29.88
CA ALA A 90 11.01 5.42 -30.29
C ALA A 90 12.08 6.50 -30.09
N THR A 91 12.83 6.74 -31.17
CA THR A 91 13.40 8.03 -31.49
C THR A 91 12.32 9.10 -31.26
N LEU A 92 12.40 9.76 -30.11
CA LEU A 92 11.84 11.08 -29.87
C LEU A 92 12.77 12.11 -30.51
#